data_AF-A0A8X6QMV2-F1
#
_entry.id   AF-A0A8X6QMV2-F1
#
_cell.length_a   1.000
_cell.length_b   1.000
_cell.length_c   1.000
_cell.angle_alpha   90.00
_cell.angle_beta   90.00
_cell.angle_gamma   90.00
#
_symmetry.space_group_name_H-M   'P 1'
#
loop_
_entity.id
_entity.type
_entity.pdbx_description
1 polymer ?
#
loop_
_entity_poly.entity_id
_entity_poly.type
_entity_poly.pdbx_seq_one_letter_code
_entity_poly.pdbx_strand_id
1 'polypeptide(L)'
;MAVNMKDFLAKKRAQKAVLTKLKQKLSEQNLSLGELELLRTKFKNLQDEFNSIFDSIINLTDEINVEKIMDEQFEINAIIIDLEFDVCIKLSKFNQNKVESSVNCVSEHSVARLPKISLPAFAGEMYTWLSFKDIFKASIDQNSNFSDAVKL
;
A
#
# COMPACT_ATOMS: atom_id res chain seq x y z
N MET A 1 16.62 30.49 26.23
CA MET A 1 16.06 30.93 24.93
C MET A 1 14.56 31.03 25.11
N ALA A 2 13.98 32.23 25.00
CA ALA A 2 12.53 32.38 25.11
C ALA A 2 11.89 31.75 23.85
N VAL A 3 11.17 30.65 24.05
CA VAL A 3 10.36 30.04 23.00
C VAL A 3 9.27 31.05 22.64
N ASN A 4 9.37 31.65 21.45
CA ASN A 4 8.50 32.75 21.05
C ASN A 4 7.39 32.21 20.14
N MET A 5 6.13 32.43 20.53
CA MET A 5 4.94 32.11 19.73
C MET A 5 5.04 32.63 18.28
N LYS A 6 5.71 33.77 18.07
CA LYS A 6 5.94 34.33 16.73
C LYS A 6 6.77 33.41 15.83
N ASP A 7 7.71 32.65 16.39
CA ASP A 7 8.56 31.73 15.63
C ASP A 7 7.76 30.53 15.13
N PHE A 8 6.86 29.99 15.95
CA PHE A 8 5.95 28.91 15.53
C PHE A 8 4.95 29.37 14.48
N LEU A 9 4.44 30.61 14.59
CA LEU A 9 3.57 31.19 13.56
C LEU A 9 4.30 31.40 12.23
N ALA A 10 5.58 31.80 12.27
CA ALA A 10 6.43 31.90 11.09
C ALA A 10 6.68 30.52 10.46
N LYS A 11 7.02 29.51 11.27
CA LYS A 11 7.17 28.12 10.83
C LYS A 11 5.86 27.57 10.22
N LYS A 12 4.71 27.81 10.85
CA LYS A 12 3.39 27.42 10.31
C LYS A 12 3.15 28.01 8.92
N ARG A 13 3.47 29.30 8.72
CA ARG A 13 3.37 29.93 7.38
C ARG A 13 4.30 29.28 6.37
N ALA A 14 5.54 28.99 6.76
CA ALA A 14 6.49 28.31 5.88
C ALA A 14 5.97 26.92 5.46
N GLN A 15 5.40 26.16 6.39
CA GLN A 15 4.82 24.85 6.10
C GLN A 15 3.60 24.92 5.18
N LYS A 16 2.74 25.94 5.31
CA LYS A 16 1.64 26.19 4.34
C LYS A 16 2.16 26.44 2.93
N ALA A 17 3.29 27.15 2.80
CA ALA A 17 3.93 27.36 1.50
C ALA A 17 4.52 26.06 0.94
N VAL A 18 5.11 25.21 1.77
CA VAL A 18 5.59 23.87 1.37
C VAL A 18 4.41 23.02 0.90
N LEU A 19 3.30 22.98 1.65
CA LEU A 19 2.08 22.25 1.28
C LEU A 19 1.59 22.66 -0.11
N THR A 20 1.56 23.96 -0.39
CA THR A 20 1.14 24.48 -1.70
C THR A 20 2.07 24.02 -2.83
N LYS A 21 3.38 24.03 -2.59
CA LYS A 21 4.37 23.52 -3.57
C LYS A 21 4.23 22.02 -3.82
N LEU A 22 4.02 21.22 -2.77
CA LEU A 22 3.82 19.78 -2.91
C LEU A 22 2.52 19.46 -3.64
N LYS A 23 1.44 20.18 -3.35
CA LYS A 23 0.17 20.09 -4.09
C LYS A 23 0.35 20.41 -5.58
N GLN A 24 1.09 21.47 -5.90
CA GLN A 24 1.39 21.82 -7.29
C GLN A 24 2.16 20.69 -7.97
N LYS A 25 3.21 20.17 -7.31
CA LYS A 25 3.98 19.05 -7.84
C LYS A 25 3.12 17.80 -8.05
N LEU A 26 2.21 17.49 -7.12
CA LEU A 26 1.27 16.38 -7.26
C LEU A 26 0.36 16.53 -8.48
N SER A 27 0.04 17.76 -8.88
CA SER A 27 -0.86 18.05 -10.01
C SER A 27 -0.21 17.82 -11.38
N GLU A 28 1.11 17.59 -11.44
CA GLU A 28 1.81 17.29 -12.70
C GLU A 28 1.35 15.92 -13.26
N GLN A 29 1.27 15.80 -14.59
CA GLN A 29 0.69 14.62 -15.25
C GLN A 29 1.68 13.45 -15.41
N ASN A 30 2.99 13.69 -15.31
CA ASN A 30 4.04 12.72 -15.64
C ASN A 30 5.04 12.49 -14.49
N LEU A 31 4.56 12.21 -13.28
CA LEU A 31 5.47 11.83 -12.19
C LEU A 31 5.93 10.38 -12.37
N SER A 32 7.22 10.15 -12.16
CA SER A 32 7.76 8.80 -12.03
C SER A 32 7.37 8.13 -10.69
N LEU A 33 7.51 6.81 -10.61
CA LEU A 33 7.28 6.04 -9.37
C LEU A 33 8.10 6.58 -8.20
N GLY A 34 9.40 6.82 -8.41
CA GLY A 34 10.29 7.36 -7.38
C GLY A 34 9.90 8.78 -6.93
N GLU A 35 9.36 9.60 -7.83
CA GLU A 35 8.85 10.92 -7.46
C GLU A 35 7.56 10.85 -6.64
N LEU A 36 6.66 9.90 -6.96
CA LEU A 36 5.45 9.65 -6.18
C LEU A 36 5.78 9.10 -4.78
N GLU A 37 6.74 8.18 -4.66
CA GLU A 37 7.21 7.68 -3.36
C GLU A 37 7.87 8.78 -2.54
N LEU A 38 8.74 9.59 -3.16
CA LEU A 38 9.34 10.74 -2.50
C LEU A 38 8.27 11.74 -2.03
N LEU A 39 7.26 11.98 -2.85
CA LEU A 39 6.16 12.88 -2.52
C LEU A 39 5.32 12.35 -1.35
N ARG A 40 5.06 11.04 -1.30
CA ARG A 40 4.43 10.37 -0.15
C ARG A 40 5.21 10.60 1.14
N THR A 41 6.52 10.37 1.12
CA THR A 41 7.37 10.62 2.30
C THR A 41 7.36 12.09 2.70
N LYS A 42 7.37 13.01 1.72
CA LYS A 42 7.32 14.46 2.00
C LYS A 42 5.98 14.89 2.62
N PHE A 43 4.85 14.35 2.17
CA PHE A 43 3.54 14.65 2.78
C PHE A 43 3.47 14.15 4.22
N LYS A 44 3.93 12.92 4.48
CA LYS A 44 4.00 12.38 5.84
C LYS A 44 4.84 13.23 6.77
N ASN A 45 6.08 13.57 6.36
CA ASN A 45 6.96 14.41 7.17
C ASN A 45 6.35 15.81 7.41
N LEU A 46 5.70 16.38 6.38
CA LEU A 46 5.01 17.66 6.49
C LEU A 46 3.84 17.60 7.49
N GLN A 47 3.09 16.49 7.52
CA GLN A 47 2.01 16.26 8.49
C GLN A 47 2.55 16.20 9.92
N ASP A 48 3.62 15.44 10.14
CA ASP A 48 4.27 15.32 11.45
C ASP A 48 4.79 16.68 11.94
N GLU A 49 5.43 17.45 11.06
CA GLU A 49 5.91 18.81 11.37
C GLU A 49 4.75 19.78 11.67
N PHE A 50 3.64 19.69 10.92
CA PHE A 50 2.45 20.50 11.18
C PHE A 50 1.85 20.21 12.56
N ASN A 51 1.63 18.93 12.88
CA ASN A 51 1.06 18.53 14.16
C ASN A 51 1.95 19.00 15.31
N SER A 52 3.27 18.82 15.22
CA SER A 52 4.20 19.31 16.25
C SER A 52 4.17 20.84 16.44
N ILE A 53 4.04 21.60 15.34
CA ILE A 53 3.90 23.06 15.40
C ILE A 53 2.56 23.44 16.05
N PHE A 54 1.46 22.80 15.68
CA PHE A 54 0.15 23.08 16.25
C PHE A 54 0.08 22.72 17.73
N ASP A 55 0.62 21.58 18.15
CA ASP A 55 0.71 21.20 19.57
C ASP A 55 1.51 22.26 20.36
N SER A 56 2.61 22.75 19.79
CA SER A 56 3.41 23.81 20.41
C SER A 56 2.65 25.14 20.52
N ILE A 57 1.87 25.49 19.49
CA ILE A 57 1.04 26.70 19.45
C ILE A 57 -0.10 26.60 20.48
N ILE A 58 -0.80 25.47 20.53
CA ILE A 58 -1.92 25.23 21.46
C ILE A 58 -1.44 25.33 22.91
N ASN A 59 -0.31 24.69 23.25
CA ASN A 59 0.27 24.73 24.59
C ASN A 59 0.70 26.13 25.05
N LEU A 60 0.87 27.09 24.13
CA LEU A 60 1.28 28.47 24.41
C LEU A 60 0.11 29.47 24.29
N THR A 61 -1.10 29.00 24.01
CA THR A 61 -2.27 29.83 23.73
C THR A 61 -3.32 29.74 24.84
N ASP A 62 -3.98 30.86 25.15
CA ASP A 62 -5.10 30.91 26.10
C ASP A 62 -6.33 30.15 25.59
N GLU A 63 -7.12 29.58 26.50
CA GLU A 63 -8.25 28.67 26.26
C GLU A 63 -9.25 29.19 25.20
N ILE A 64 -9.50 30.50 25.16
CA ILE A 64 -10.44 31.16 24.22
C ILE A 64 -9.98 31.05 22.76
N ASN A 65 -8.66 31.00 22.51
CA ASN A 65 -8.10 30.96 21.16
C ASN A 65 -7.75 29.53 20.71
N VAL A 66 -7.78 28.55 21.61
CA VAL A 66 -7.42 27.15 21.31
C VAL A 66 -8.40 26.54 20.31
N GLU A 67 -9.71 26.74 20.49
CA GLU A 67 -10.74 26.19 19.60
C GLU A 67 -10.52 26.61 18.13
N LYS A 68 -10.30 27.91 17.90
CA LYS A 68 -10.02 28.45 16.56
C LYS A 68 -8.75 27.87 15.93
N ILE A 69 -7.73 27.59 16.75
CA ILE A 69 -6.47 27.01 16.27
C ILE A 69 -6.67 25.53 15.92
N MET A 70 -7.49 24.83 16.70
CA MET A 70 -7.83 23.44 16.48
C MET A 70 -8.66 23.26 15.20
N ASP A 71 -9.61 24.16 14.93
CA ASP A 71 -10.34 24.19 13.66
C ASP A 71 -9.39 24.38 12.46
N GLU A 72 -8.45 25.32 12.56
CA GLU A 72 -7.43 25.54 11.52
C GLU A 72 -6.54 24.30 11.33
N GLN A 73 -6.16 23.62 12.42
CA GLN A 73 -5.39 22.38 12.36
C GLN A 73 -6.17 21.28 11.65
N PHE A 74 -7.46 21.15 11.96
CA PHE A 74 -8.34 20.16 11.35
C PHE A 74 -8.48 20.37 9.84
N GLU A 75 -8.73 21.61 9.39
CA GLU A 75 -8.83 21.94 7.96
C GLU A 75 -7.55 21.59 7.20
N ILE A 76 -6.38 21.93 7.75
CA ILE A 76 -5.09 21.63 7.11
C ILE A 76 -4.85 20.12 7.05
N ASN A 77 -5.14 19.41 8.13
CA ASN A 77 -4.98 17.96 8.16
C ASN A 77 -5.91 17.26 7.15
N ALA A 78 -7.16 17.71 7.01
CA ALA A 78 -8.06 17.20 5.98
C ALA A 78 -7.46 17.37 4.57
N ILE A 79 -6.92 18.55 4.25
CA ILE A 79 -6.26 18.81 2.96
C ILE A 79 -5.06 17.89 2.75
N ILE A 80 -4.23 17.67 3.77
CA ILE A 80 -3.06 16.78 3.66
C ILE A 80 -3.49 15.34 3.40
N ILE A 81 -4.52 14.85 4.11
CA ILE A 81 -5.07 13.50 3.93
C ILE A 81 -5.57 13.30 2.50
N ASP A 82 -6.32 14.26 1.96
CA ASP A 82 -6.82 14.19 0.58
C ASP A 82 -5.66 14.09 -0.43
N LEU A 83 -4.59 14.86 -0.22
CA LEU A 83 -3.41 14.84 -1.09
C LEU A 83 -2.61 13.53 -0.96
N GLU A 84 -2.50 12.97 0.25
CA GLU A 84 -1.88 11.65 0.45
C GLU A 84 -2.68 10.54 -0.23
N PHE A 85 -4.01 10.64 -0.19
CA PHE A 85 -4.90 9.72 -0.88
C PHE A 85 -4.70 9.77 -2.41
N ASP A 86 -4.59 10.98 -2.97
CA ASP A 86 -4.27 11.18 -4.39
C ASP A 86 -2.94 10.53 -4.79
N VAL A 87 -1.90 10.66 -3.95
CA VAL A 87 -0.61 9.98 -4.16
C VAL A 87 -0.79 8.46 -4.15
N CYS A 88 -1.57 7.92 -3.23
CA CYS A 88 -1.84 6.48 -3.14
C CYS A 88 -2.59 5.95 -4.38
N ILE A 89 -3.56 6.71 -4.90
CA ILE A 89 -4.23 6.37 -6.16
C ILE A 89 -3.24 6.35 -7.32
N LYS A 90 -2.39 7.38 -7.45
CA LYS A 90 -1.39 7.45 -8.53
C LYS A 90 -0.37 6.31 -8.45
N LEU A 91 0.11 5.96 -7.25
CA LEU A 91 0.99 4.81 -7.03
C LEU A 91 0.33 3.48 -7.42
N SER A 92 -0.95 3.31 -7.07
CA SER A 92 -1.70 2.09 -7.39
C SER A 92 -1.85 1.89 -8.91
N LYS A 93 -2.14 2.97 -9.65
CA LYS A 93 -2.20 2.94 -11.13
C LYS A 93 -0.85 2.57 -11.75
N PHE A 94 0.25 3.08 -11.20
CA PHE A 94 1.60 2.72 -11.66
C PHE A 94 1.90 1.22 -11.51
N ASN A 95 1.48 0.62 -10.38
CA ASN A 95 1.66 -0.82 -10.14
C ASN A 95 0.80 -1.68 -11.08
N GLN A 96 -0.42 -1.25 -11.40
CA GLN A 96 -1.29 -1.94 -12.36
C GLN A 96 -0.69 -1.95 -13.77
N ASN A 97 -0.20 -0.81 -14.26
CA ASN A 97 0.43 -0.70 -15.58
C ASN A 97 1.67 -1.61 -15.74
N LYS A 98 2.42 -1.86 -14.65
CA LYS A 98 3.57 -2.77 -14.63
C LYS A 98 3.14 -4.22 -14.81
N VAL A 99 2.05 -4.63 -14.16
CA VAL A 99 1.51 -6.00 -14.28
C VAL A 99 1.01 -6.25 -15.71
N GLU A 100 0.26 -5.32 -16.30
CA GLU A 100 -0.24 -5.45 -17.68
C GLU A 100 0.88 -5.50 -18.72
N SER A 101 1.95 -4.70 -18.53
CA SER A 101 3.12 -4.72 -19.44
C SER A 101 3.92 -6.02 -19.36
N SER A 102 3.91 -6.70 -18.20
CA SER A 102 4.55 -8.02 -18.04
C SER A 102 3.74 -9.20 -18.58
N VAL A 103 2.46 -9.00 -18.91
CA VAL A 103 1.60 -10.05 -19.51
C VAL A 103 1.77 -10.10 -21.04
N ASN A 104 2.30 -9.03 -21.67
CA ASN A 104 2.54 -8.98 -23.12
C ASN A 104 3.92 -9.46 -23.57
N CYS A 105 4.74 -10.01 -22.65
CA CYS A 105 6.00 -10.67 -22.98
C CYS A 105 6.01 -12.13 -22.49
N VAL A 106 4.97 -12.89 -22.84
CA VAL A 106 5.09 -14.35 -22.93
C VAL A 106 5.21 -14.69 -24.42
N SER A 107 6.41 -14.49 -24.94
CA SER A 107 6.97 -15.35 -25.98
C SER A 107 6.70 -16.80 -25.60
N GLU A 108 5.92 -17.52 -26.43
CA GLU A 108 5.86 -18.99 -26.58
C GLU A 108 6.50 -19.83 -25.47
N HIS A 109 6.14 -19.60 -24.21
CA HIS A 109 6.51 -20.50 -23.14
C HIS A 109 5.39 -21.52 -23.17
N SER A 110 5.72 -22.68 -23.76
CA SER A 110 4.94 -23.90 -23.70
C SER A 110 4.16 -23.91 -22.39
N VAL A 111 2.83 -23.77 -22.48
CA VAL A 111 1.92 -23.97 -21.35
C VAL A 111 2.37 -25.29 -20.74
N ALA A 112 3.04 -25.22 -19.58
CA ALA A 112 3.44 -26.38 -18.82
C ALA A 112 2.13 -26.99 -18.33
N ARG A 113 1.49 -27.75 -19.22
CA ARG A 113 0.30 -28.53 -18.91
C ARG A 113 0.78 -29.54 -17.90
N LEU A 114 0.24 -29.45 -16.70
CA LEU A 114 0.42 -30.48 -15.69
C LEU A 114 0.09 -31.83 -16.36
N PRO A 115 0.93 -32.86 -16.19
CA PRO A 115 0.56 -34.21 -16.59
C PRO A 115 -0.81 -34.50 -15.99
N LYS A 116 -1.77 -34.94 -16.82
CA LYS A 116 -3.07 -35.38 -16.29
C LYS A 116 -2.79 -36.59 -15.39
N ILE A 117 -2.80 -36.35 -14.09
CA ILE A 117 -2.77 -37.40 -13.07
C ILE A 117 -4.11 -38.13 -13.17
N SER A 118 -4.10 -39.32 -13.75
CA SER A 118 -5.25 -40.21 -13.73
C SER A 118 -5.38 -40.75 -12.31
N LEU A 119 -6.40 -40.27 -11.57
CA LEU A 119 -6.73 -40.89 -10.29
C LEU A 119 -7.14 -42.34 -10.54
N PRO A 120 -6.63 -43.29 -9.74
CA PRO A 120 -7.15 -44.66 -9.80
C PRO A 120 -8.64 -44.64 -9.46
N ALA A 121 -9.44 -45.44 -10.17
CA ALA A 121 -10.85 -45.62 -9.88
C ALA A 121 -11.05 -46.88 -9.05
N PHE A 122 -11.85 -46.81 -7.99
CA PHE A 122 -12.25 -47.97 -7.20
C PHE A 122 -13.61 -48.45 -7.69
N ALA A 123 -13.69 -49.68 -8.21
CA ALA A 123 -14.92 -50.25 -8.76
C ALA A 123 -15.84 -50.90 -7.70
N GLY A 124 -15.44 -50.87 -6.42
CA GLY A 124 -16.28 -51.27 -5.28
C GLY A 124 -16.05 -52.70 -4.81
N GLU A 125 -15.11 -53.45 -5.38
CA GLU A 125 -14.83 -54.82 -4.96
C GLU A 125 -13.95 -54.86 -3.70
N MET A 126 -14.38 -55.62 -2.69
CA MET A 126 -13.71 -55.64 -1.40
C MET A 126 -12.26 -56.16 -1.45
N TYR A 127 -11.97 -57.08 -2.37
CA TYR A 127 -10.62 -57.64 -2.55
C TYR A 127 -9.65 -56.69 -3.28
N THR A 128 -10.15 -55.67 -4.01
CA THR A 128 -9.31 -54.69 -4.71
C THR A 128 -9.00 -53.46 -3.86
N TRP A 129 -9.61 -53.34 -2.68
CA TRP A 129 -9.47 -52.19 -1.78
C TRP A 129 -8.03 -51.93 -1.33
N LEU A 130 -7.29 -52.98 -0.93
CA LEU A 130 -5.91 -52.83 -0.48
C LEU A 130 -5.01 -52.33 -1.61
N SER A 131 -5.10 -52.93 -2.79
CA SER A 131 -4.33 -52.53 -3.97
C SER A 131 -4.68 -51.11 -4.42
N PHE A 132 -5.97 -50.75 -4.42
CA PHE A 132 -6.42 -49.40 -4.72
C PHE A 132 -5.80 -48.38 -3.75
N LYS A 133 -5.85 -48.68 -2.45
CA LYS A 133 -5.33 -47.79 -1.40
C LYS A 133 -3.83 -47.54 -1.55
N ASP A 134 -3.05 -48.56 -1.89
CA ASP A 134 -1.60 -48.43 -2.10
C ASP A 134 -1.28 -47.61 -3.36
N ILE A 135 -1.98 -47.86 -4.47
CA ILE A 135 -1.82 -47.09 -5.72
C ILE A 135 -2.24 -45.63 -5.54
N PHE A 136 -3.32 -45.39 -4.80
CA PHE A 136 -3.82 -44.05 -4.49
C PHE A 136 -2.81 -43.27 -3.64
N LYS A 137 -2.27 -43.88 -2.57
CA LYS A 137 -1.22 -43.27 -1.75
C LYS A 137 0.04 -42.97 -2.55
N ALA A 138 0.52 -43.92 -3.36
CA ALA A 138 1.69 -43.72 -4.20
C ALA A 138 1.50 -42.57 -5.21
N SER A 139 0.29 -42.45 -5.79
CA SER A 139 -0.05 -41.36 -6.72
C SER A 139 -0.05 -39.97 -6.06
N ILE A 140 -0.36 -39.88 -4.77
CA ILE A 140 -0.36 -38.63 -4.00
C ILE A 140 1.06 -38.31 -3.48
N ASP A 141 1.76 -39.29 -2.90
CA ASP A 141 3.04 -39.07 -2.22
C ASP A 141 4.23 -38.94 -3.19
N GLN A 142 4.17 -39.51 -4.41
CA GLN A 142 5.23 -39.35 -5.42
C GLN A 142 5.25 -37.96 -6.08
N ASN A 143 4.27 -37.10 -5.81
CA ASN A 143 4.27 -35.71 -6.26
C ASN A 143 4.55 -34.75 -5.08
N SER A 144 5.82 -34.66 -4.68
CA SER A 144 6.30 -33.69 -3.68
C SER A 144 6.20 -32.21 -4.11
N ASN A 145 5.63 -31.92 -5.29
CA ASN A 145 5.41 -30.57 -5.81
C ASN A 145 4.01 -30.00 -5.51
N PHE A 146 3.13 -30.74 -4.81
CA PHE A 146 1.89 -30.16 -4.31
C PHE A 146 2.15 -29.42 -3.00
N SER A 147 2.16 -28.09 -3.07
CA SER A 147 2.03 -27.22 -1.91
C SER A 147 0.81 -27.67 -1.09
N ASP A 148 0.90 -27.59 0.25
CA ASP A 148 -0.12 -28.06 1.20
C ASP A 148 -1.53 -27.48 0.95
N ALA A 149 -1.66 -26.47 0.09
CA ALA A 149 -2.92 -25.91 -0.38
C ALA A 149 -3.78 -26.85 -1.26
N VAL A 150 -3.27 -28.01 -1.72
CA VAL A 150 -4.04 -28.98 -2.55
C VAL A 150 -4.35 -30.28 -1.79
N LYS A 151 -3.83 -30.45 -0.57
CA LYS A 151 -4.29 -31.52 0.32
C LYS A 151 -5.62 -31.06 0.94
N LEU A 152 -6.73 -31.55 0.39
CA LEU A 152 -8.08 -31.38 0.94
C LEU A 152 -8.17 -31.84 2.39
#